data_AF-A0A945PP61-F1
#
_entry.id   AF-A0A945PP61-F1
#
_cell.length_a   1.000
_cell.length_b   1.000
_cell.length_c   1.000
_cell.angle_alpha   90.00
_cell.angle_beta   90.00
_cell.angle_gamma   90.00
#
_symmetry.space_group_name_H-M   'P 1'
#
loop_
_entity.id
_entity.type
_entity.pdbx_description
1 polymer ?
#
loop_
_entity_poly.entity_id
_entity_poly.type
_entity_poly.pdbx_seq_one_letter_code
_entity_poly.pdbx_strand_id
1 'polypeptide(L)'
;GRGYFEDNTFNGLGRANTVGIYTNTEVDPSYHNYVRGHVSRSNFTNLDWGVVCEEMPGMQGWAIDFQIGGQTDADCNDFVANNLGGIQLIHCDDNLTASRNYWALASNNAIEGQILHRSDDSSLGLVNFTPAVLAPDLGGTNLVADDFAMFTVTGCVANSPIAFAASFQGSAPLLTRYGIVQLEMPIIRMPTITSDGFGAATNSLWLPLGLTGSKVYVQAYDFTSELLSTLLVGDIL
;
A
#
# COMPACT_ATOMS: atom_id res chain seq x y z
N GLY A 1 -21.21 19.39 -3.27
CA GLY A 1 -21.96 18.43 -4.11
C GLY A 1 -21.38 17.02 -3.96
N ARG A 2 -22.11 15.97 -4.34
CA ARG A 2 -21.61 14.58 -4.27
C ARG A 2 -21.37 14.03 -5.67
N GLY A 3 -20.14 13.59 -5.95
CA GLY A 3 -19.77 12.86 -7.18
C GLY A 3 -19.49 11.40 -6.86
N TYR A 4 -19.89 10.49 -7.76
CA TYR A 4 -19.66 9.05 -7.61
C TYR A 4 -19.09 8.49 -8.91
N PHE A 5 -17.90 7.91 -8.85
CA PHE A 5 -17.19 7.38 -10.00
C PHE A 5 -16.77 5.94 -9.72
N GLU A 6 -17.34 4.98 -10.46
CA GLU A 6 -17.04 3.55 -10.29
C GLU A 6 -16.80 2.87 -11.63
N ASP A 7 -15.92 1.87 -11.63
CA ASP A 7 -15.65 1.01 -12.79
C ASP A 7 -15.18 1.79 -14.03
N ASN A 8 -14.37 2.82 -13.80
CA ASN A 8 -13.84 3.69 -14.86
C ASN A 8 -12.37 3.39 -15.15
N THR A 9 -11.96 3.60 -16.40
CA THR A 9 -10.54 3.64 -16.78
C THR A 9 -10.19 5.07 -17.17
N PHE A 10 -9.30 5.68 -16.40
CA PHE A 10 -8.76 7.02 -16.69
C PHE A 10 -7.36 6.83 -17.29
N ASN A 11 -7.22 7.18 -18.56
CA ASN A 11 -5.97 7.06 -19.30
C ASN A 11 -5.48 8.46 -19.75
N GLY A 12 -4.22 8.75 -19.47
CA GLY A 12 -3.62 10.05 -19.72
C GLY A 12 -3.12 10.15 -21.14
N LEU A 13 -3.40 11.28 -21.79
CA LEU A 13 -2.97 11.49 -23.17
C LEU A 13 -1.57 12.12 -23.29
N GLY A 14 -0.89 12.45 -22.18
CA GLY A 14 0.37 13.23 -22.17
C GLY A 14 0.23 14.58 -22.92
N ARG A 15 1.20 15.48 -23.02
CA ARG A 15 2.35 15.82 -22.17
C ARG A 15 2.14 17.19 -21.50
N ALA A 16 0.88 17.65 -21.40
CA ALA A 16 0.41 18.81 -20.62
C ALA A 16 -1.14 19.00 -20.63
N ASN A 17 -1.94 17.95 -20.81
CA ASN A 17 -3.42 18.00 -20.84
C ASN A 17 -4.01 16.82 -20.05
N THR A 18 -4.35 17.10 -18.79
CA THR A 18 -4.91 16.22 -17.77
C THR A 18 -6.11 15.41 -18.24
N VAL A 19 -6.10 14.09 -17.97
CA VAL A 19 -7.31 13.27 -17.88
C VAL A 19 -7.29 12.60 -16.51
N GLY A 20 -8.17 13.04 -15.63
CA GLY A 20 -8.29 12.56 -14.25
C GLY A 20 -9.61 13.08 -13.67
N ILE A 21 -9.86 12.80 -12.40
CA ILE A 21 -11.05 13.34 -11.72
C ILE A 21 -10.69 14.73 -11.19
N TYR A 22 -11.26 15.77 -11.79
CA TYR A 22 -11.12 17.14 -11.30
C TYR A 22 -12.32 17.49 -10.42
N THR A 23 -12.07 17.87 -9.18
CA THR A 23 -13.10 18.39 -8.28
C THR A 23 -12.69 19.76 -7.74
N ASN A 24 -13.67 20.67 -7.71
CA ASN A 24 -13.49 22.04 -7.24
C ASN A 24 -14.72 22.40 -6.37
N THR A 25 -14.50 23.15 -5.28
CA THR A 25 -15.52 23.61 -4.33
C THR A 25 -16.31 24.84 -4.80
N GLU A 26 -16.17 25.27 -6.05
CA GLU A 26 -16.75 26.50 -6.65
C GLU A 26 -18.29 26.68 -6.57
N VAL A 27 -19.07 25.75 -6.01
CA VAL A 27 -20.48 25.63 -6.42
C VAL A 27 -21.48 26.51 -5.67
N ASP A 28 -21.14 27.19 -4.56
CA ASP A 28 -22.13 28.07 -3.90
C ASP A 28 -21.54 29.10 -2.92
N PRO A 29 -21.75 30.43 -3.09
CA PRO A 29 -21.50 31.41 -2.04
C PRO A 29 -22.40 31.24 -0.79
N SER A 30 -23.37 30.32 -0.82
CA SER A 30 -24.33 30.01 0.24
C SER A 30 -23.91 28.81 1.12
N TYR A 31 -22.74 28.87 1.76
CA TYR A 31 -22.42 28.14 2.99
C TYR A 31 -22.49 26.59 3.02
N HIS A 32 -22.53 25.86 1.90
CA HIS A 32 -22.69 24.39 1.92
C HIS A 32 -21.82 23.59 0.93
N ASN A 33 -20.55 23.95 0.74
CA ASN A 33 -19.71 23.26 -0.26
C ASN A 33 -18.81 22.19 0.35
N TYR A 34 -19.39 21.20 1.02
CA TYR A 34 -18.72 19.91 1.12
C TYR A 34 -18.71 19.27 -0.27
N VAL A 35 -17.53 19.16 -0.87
CA VAL A 35 -17.32 18.30 -2.03
C VAL A 35 -16.97 16.93 -1.48
N ARG A 36 -17.85 15.96 -1.74
CA ARG A 36 -17.54 14.55 -1.50
C ARG A 36 -17.44 13.82 -2.81
N GLY A 37 -16.29 13.22 -3.05
CA GLY A 37 -16.07 12.28 -4.15
C GLY A 37 -15.87 10.89 -3.59
N HIS A 38 -16.53 9.91 -4.19
CA HIS A 38 -16.20 8.51 -3.97
C HIS A 38 -15.72 7.92 -5.29
N VAL A 39 -14.53 7.33 -5.25
CA VAL A 39 -13.91 6.67 -6.39
C VAL A 39 -13.55 5.25 -6.00
N SER A 40 -14.08 4.27 -6.70
CA SER A 40 -13.82 2.84 -6.46
C SER A 40 -13.68 2.08 -7.76
N ARG A 41 -12.98 0.93 -7.69
CA ARG A 41 -12.81 0.00 -8.83
C ARG A 41 -12.33 0.66 -10.13
N SER A 42 -11.52 1.71 -10.02
CA SER A 42 -11.05 2.48 -11.17
C SER A 42 -9.57 2.26 -11.42
N ASN A 43 -9.16 2.28 -12.69
CA ASN A 43 -7.76 2.13 -13.09
C ASN A 43 -7.22 3.46 -13.63
N PHE A 44 -6.11 3.92 -13.06
CA PHE A 44 -5.42 5.14 -13.41
C PHE A 44 -4.07 4.79 -14.04
N THR A 45 -3.95 4.95 -15.36
CA THR A 45 -2.72 4.58 -16.11
C THR A 45 -2.18 5.77 -16.89
N ASN A 46 -0.84 5.89 -16.93
CA ASN A 46 -0.13 6.93 -17.68
C ASN A 46 -0.57 8.37 -17.37
N LEU A 47 -0.97 8.63 -16.12
CA LEU A 47 -1.41 9.95 -15.68
C LEU A 47 -0.27 10.72 -15.03
N ASP A 48 -0.18 12.01 -15.34
CA ASP A 48 0.59 12.94 -14.51
C ASP A 48 -0.07 13.08 -13.13
N TRP A 49 -1.42 13.20 -13.08
CA TRP A 49 -2.21 13.21 -11.84
C TRP A 49 -3.54 12.46 -12.03
N GLY A 50 -3.93 11.61 -11.06
CA GLY A 50 -5.18 10.84 -11.11
C GLY A 50 -6.42 11.58 -10.61
N VAL A 51 -6.24 12.41 -9.57
CA VAL A 51 -7.27 13.25 -8.96
C VAL A 51 -6.65 14.62 -8.66
N VAL A 52 -7.38 15.68 -9.01
CA VAL A 52 -7.03 17.06 -8.67
C VAL A 52 -8.14 17.63 -7.80
N CYS A 53 -7.77 18.05 -6.60
CA CYS A 53 -8.63 18.77 -5.68
C CYS A 53 -8.11 20.21 -5.55
N GLU A 54 -8.99 21.18 -5.76
CA GLU A 54 -8.66 22.61 -5.68
C GLU A 54 -9.62 23.34 -4.73
N GLU A 55 -9.07 24.04 -3.73
CA GLU A 55 -9.80 25.00 -2.92
C GLU A 55 -9.32 26.43 -3.22
N MET A 56 -10.20 27.42 -3.10
CA MET A 56 -9.78 28.81 -3.30
C MET A 56 -9.00 29.34 -2.08
N PRO A 57 -7.91 30.10 -2.31
CA PRO A 57 -7.21 30.79 -1.23
C PRO A 57 -8.16 31.64 -0.36
N GLY A 58 -8.16 31.40 0.95
CA GLY A 58 -8.96 32.15 1.92
C GLY A 58 -10.30 31.51 2.33
N MET A 59 -10.59 30.29 1.87
CA MET A 59 -11.79 29.51 2.26
C MET A 59 -11.45 28.31 3.20
N GLN A 60 -10.47 28.48 4.09
CA GLN A 60 -9.80 27.45 4.93
C GLN A 60 -10.65 26.85 6.08
N GLY A 61 -11.93 26.57 5.85
CA GLY A 61 -12.80 26.00 6.89
C GLY A 61 -13.75 24.91 6.40
N TRP A 62 -13.53 24.38 5.20
CA TRP A 62 -14.50 23.54 4.49
C TRP A 62 -13.83 22.30 3.91
N ALA A 63 -14.07 21.14 4.53
CA ALA A 63 -13.42 19.90 4.14
C ALA A 63 -13.82 19.40 2.73
N ILE A 64 -12.82 19.15 1.89
CA ILE A 64 -12.90 18.18 0.79
C ILE A 64 -12.72 16.78 1.39
N ASP A 65 -13.81 16.00 1.41
CA ASP A 65 -13.79 14.60 1.84
C ASP A 65 -13.84 13.72 0.59
N PHE A 66 -12.67 13.29 0.14
CA PHE A 66 -12.51 12.48 -1.05
C PHE A 66 -12.11 11.05 -0.65
N GLN A 67 -13.06 10.13 -0.75
CA GLN A 67 -12.82 8.72 -0.48
C GLN A 67 -12.36 8.05 -1.77
N ILE A 68 -11.11 7.61 -1.77
CA ILE A 68 -10.51 6.81 -2.83
C ILE A 68 -10.40 5.39 -2.27
N GLY A 69 -11.09 4.44 -2.89
CA GLY A 69 -11.19 3.03 -2.51
C GLY A 69 -12.49 2.74 -1.74
N GLY A 70 -13.02 1.52 -1.83
CA GLY A 70 -14.29 1.15 -1.20
C GLY A 70 -14.20 0.32 0.08
N GLN A 71 -15.36 -0.15 0.56
CA GLN A 71 -15.48 -0.77 1.89
C GLN A 71 -15.03 -2.25 1.94
N THR A 72 -14.70 -2.85 0.78
CA THR A 72 -14.31 -4.26 0.65
C THR A 72 -13.15 -4.42 -0.33
N ASP A 73 -12.45 -5.56 -0.29
CA ASP A 73 -11.28 -5.85 -1.15
C ASP A 73 -11.63 -5.89 -2.65
N ALA A 74 -12.92 -6.00 -2.98
CA ALA A 74 -13.43 -5.93 -4.36
C ALA A 74 -13.53 -4.48 -4.89
N ASP A 75 -13.33 -3.46 -4.04
CA ASP A 75 -13.54 -2.05 -4.38
C ASP A 75 -12.24 -1.23 -4.49
N CYS A 76 -11.10 -1.90 -4.56
CA CYS A 76 -9.79 -1.26 -4.65
C CYS A 76 -9.63 -0.48 -5.97
N ASN A 77 -8.96 0.68 -5.90
CA ASN A 77 -8.47 1.36 -7.10
C ASN A 77 -7.03 0.95 -7.38
N ASP A 78 -6.71 0.87 -8.67
CA ASP A 78 -5.38 0.54 -9.15
C ASP A 78 -4.70 1.80 -9.71
N PHE A 79 -3.61 2.22 -9.06
CA PHE A 79 -2.80 3.35 -9.48
C PHE A 79 -1.50 2.83 -10.11
N VAL A 80 -1.58 2.39 -11.38
CA VAL A 80 -0.42 1.88 -12.13
C VAL A 80 0.30 3.05 -12.80
N ALA A 81 1.19 3.70 -12.05
CA ALA A 81 1.93 4.86 -12.52
C ALA A 81 3.23 4.49 -13.26
N ASN A 82 3.48 5.14 -14.39
CA ASN A 82 4.81 5.30 -14.96
C ASN A 82 5.46 6.56 -14.34
N ASN A 83 6.29 6.34 -13.32
CA ASN A 83 7.25 7.28 -12.72
C ASN A 83 6.76 8.59 -12.04
N LEU A 84 5.52 9.06 -12.18
CA LEU A 84 5.03 10.26 -11.45
C LEU A 84 3.53 10.27 -11.09
N GLY A 85 2.80 9.18 -11.33
CA GLY A 85 1.35 9.14 -11.08
C GLY A 85 1.03 9.28 -9.59
N GLY A 86 0.48 10.43 -9.21
CA GLY A 86 0.08 10.76 -7.84
C GLY A 86 -1.26 11.50 -7.77
N ILE A 87 -1.65 11.87 -6.55
CA ILE A 87 -2.73 12.84 -6.30
C ILE A 87 -2.10 14.23 -6.26
N GLN A 88 -2.77 15.20 -6.88
CA GLN A 88 -2.38 16.60 -6.75
C GLN A 88 -3.39 17.34 -5.87
N LEU A 89 -2.87 17.97 -4.81
CA LEU A 89 -3.64 18.82 -3.92
C LEU A 89 -3.19 20.27 -4.14
N ILE A 90 -4.13 21.12 -4.57
CA ILE A 90 -3.91 22.52 -4.84
C ILE A 90 -4.71 23.32 -3.80
N HIS A 91 -4.00 23.93 -2.84
CA HIS A 91 -4.58 24.79 -1.78
C HIS A 91 -5.58 24.10 -0.81
N CYS A 92 -5.46 22.80 -0.54
CA CYS A 92 -6.43 22.07 0.29
C CYS A 92 -6.25 22.27 1.82
N ASP A 93 -7.36 22.20 2.57
CA ASP A 93 -7.37 21.87 3.99
C ASP A 93 -7.45 20.33 4.20
N ASP A 94 -6.52 19.77 4.98
CA ASP A 94 -6.25 18.32 4.92
C ASP A 94 -7.21 17.50 5.79
N ASN A 95 -8.30 17.03 5.19
CA ASN A 95 -9.07 15.88 5.68
C ASN A 95 -9.33 14.85 4.59
N LEU A 96 -8.30 14.53 3.78
CA LEU A 96 -8.40 13.48 2.77
C LEU A 96 -8.16 12.10 3.40
N THR A 97 -9.13 11.20 3.24
CA THR A 97 -9.00 9.80 3.67
C THR A 97 -8.94 8.90 2.45
N ALA A 98 -7.74 8.43 2.12
CA ALA A 98 -7.56 7.39 1.12
C ALA A 98 -7.30 6.06 1.85
N SER A 99 -8.19 5.09 1.60
CA SER A 99 -8.13 3.76 2.21
C SER A 99 -8.22 2.70 1.14
N ARG A 100 -7.50 1.58 1.29
CA ARG A 100 -7.61 0.43 0.36
C ARG A 100 -7.31 0.76 -1.10
N ASN A 101 -6.19 1.43 -1.32
CA ASN A 101 -5.65 1.71 -2.66
C ASN A 101 -4.32 0.99 -2.83
N TYR A 102 -4.09 0.45 -4.03
CA TYR A 102 -2.80 -0.09 -4.41
C TYR A 102 -1.94 1.02 -5.02
N TRP A 103 -0.99 1.51 -4.22
CA TRP A 103 -0.06 2.57 -4.62
C TRP A 103 1.26 2.05 -5.21
N ALA A 104 1.47 0.73 -5.20
CA ALA A 104 2.77 0.10 -5.51
C ALA A 104 3.95 0.66 -4.68
N LEU A 105 3.68 1.18 -3.47
CA LEU A 105 4.66 1.80 -2.57
C LEU A 105 4.59 1.18 -1.17
N ALA A 106 5.74 1.07 -0.52
CA ALA A 106 5.90 0.24 0.68
C ALA A 106 5.62 0.96 2.03
N SER A 107 5.35 2.27 2.04
CA SER A 107 5.10 3.01 3.30
C SER A 107 4.27 4.27 3.09
N ASN A 108 3.62 4.74 4.16
CA ASN A 108 2.88 6.02 4.16
C ASN A 108 3.77 7.19 3.74
N ASN A 109 5.01 7.26 4.23
CA ASN A 109 5.94 8.32 3.85
C ASN A 109 6.31 8.27 2.36
N ALA A 110 6.40 7.07 1.77
CA ALA A 110 6.67 6.92 0.34
C ALA A 110 5.45 7.30 -0.51
N ILE A 111 4.24 6.98 -0.04
CA ILE A 111 2.97 7.40 -0.64
C ILE A 111 2.85 8.92 -0.59
N GLU A 112 3.09 9.51 0.59
CA GLU A 112 3.11 10.97 0.80
C GLU A 112 4.07 11.66 -0.15
N GLY A 113 5.26 11.09 -0.36
CA GLY A 113 6.25 11.63 -1.28
C GLY A 113 5.86 11.63 -2.77
N GLN A 114 4.80 10.91 -3.17
CA GLN A 114 4.23 11.00 -4.53
C GLN A 114 3.11 12.04 -4.66
N ILE A 115 2.68 12.63 -3.55
CA ILE A 115 1.61 13.62 -3.55
C ILE A 115 2.23 14.99 -3.78
N LEU A 116 1.75 15.67 -4.82
CA LEU A 116 2.22 17.01 -5.14
C LEU A 116 1.36 18.03 -4.41
N HIS A 117 1.88 18.56 -3.32
CA HIS A 117 1.33 19.71 -2.62
C HIS A 117 1.83 21.01 -3.26
N ARG A 118 0.96 21.77 -3.93
CA ARG A 118 1.36 23.08 -4.50
C ARG A 118 1.40 24.21 -3.47
N SER A 119 0.62 24.10 -2.40
CA SER A 119 0.50 25.07 -1.32
C SER A 119 0.12 24.31 -0.06
N ASP A 120 1.12 23.80 0.64
CA ASP A 120 0.98 23.02 1.88
C ASP A 120 0.86 23.97 3.08
N ASP A 121 -0.22 23.86 3.86
CA ASP A 121 -0.34 24.52 5.16
C ASP A 121 0.01 23.54 6.27
N SER A 122 1.29 23.52 6.65
CA SER A 122 1.86 22.66 7.70
C SER A 122 1.18 22.75 9.09
N SER A 123 0.20 23.65 9.28
CA SER A 123 -0.55 23.80 10.53
C SER A 123 -1.87 23.03 10.58
N LEU A 124 -2.32 22.43 9.48
CA LEU A 124 -3.64 21.80 9.34
C LEU A 124 -3.53 20.29 9.08
N GLY A 125 -3.44 19.48 10.15
CA GLY A 125 -3.70 18.04 10.10
C GLY A 125 -2.68 17.18 9.33
N LEU A 126 -2.82 15.85 9.43
CA LEU A 126 -2.05 14.88 8.67
C LEU A 126 -3.00 14.20 7.70
N VAL A 127 -2.61 14.05 6.43
CA VAL A 127 -3.36 13.22 5.49
C VAL A 127 -3.32 11.76 5.97
N ASN A 128 -4.49 11.20 6.30
CA ASN A 128 -4.56 9.87 6.89
C ASN A 128 -4.67 8.81 5.79
N PHE A 129 -3.51 8.38 5.29
CA PHE A 129 -3.42 7.22 4.42
C PHE A 129 -3.47 5.95 5.26
N THR A 130 -4.57 5.20 5.13
CA THR A 130 -4.58 3.80 5.52
C THR A 130 -4.28 2.99 4.25
N PRO A 131 -3.01 2.74 3.89
CA PRO A 131 -2.76 1.83 2.80
C PRO A 131 -3.37 0.48 3.22
N ALA A 132 -4.34 -0.02 2.46
CA ALA A 132 -4.35 -1.46 2.26
C ALA A 132 -3.35 -1.73 1.14
N VAL A 133 -2.08 -1.49 1.43
CA VAL A 133 -1.06 -2.36 0.86
C VAL A 133 -1.34 -3.67 1.59
N LEU A 134 -2.23 -4.48 1.03
CA LEU A 134 -2.31 -5.90 1.36
C LEU A 134 -1.03 -6.55 0.80
N ALA A 135 0.13 -6.07 1.26
CA ALA A 135 1.29 -6.93 1.30
C ALA A 135 0.84 -8.14 2.10
N PRO A 136 1.06 -9.36 1.59
CA PRO A 136 0.72 -10.55 2.35
C PRO A 136 1.25 -10.42 3.79
N ASP A 137 0.41 -10.70 4.79
CA ASP A 137 0.80 -10.52 6.19
C ASP A 137 1.43 -11.81 6.72
N LEU A 138 2.64 -11.71 7.24
CA LEU A 138 3.44 -12.85 7.68
C LEU A 138 3.54 -12.91 9.22
N GLY A 139 3.04 -14.01 9.79
CA GLY A 139 3.16 -14.34 11.21
C GLY A 139 4.06 -15.56 11.45
N GLY A 140 4.59 -15.65 12.67
CA GLY A 140 5.40 -16.79 13.13
C GLY A 140 4.93 -17.32 14.48
N THR A 141 4.98 -18.64 14.66
CA THR A 141 4.68 -19.32 15.93
C THR A 141 5.74 -20.39 16.21
N ASN A 142 5.81 -20.83 17.47
CA ASN A 142 6.79 -21.81 17.94
C ASN A 142 8.25 -21.40 17.66
N LEU A 143 8.59 -20.14 17.94
CA LEU A 143 9.96 -19.63 17.81
C LEU A 143 10.81 -20.10 18.99
N VAL A 144 11.07 -21.39 19.06
CA VAL A 144 11.82 -22.05 20.14
C VAL A 144 13.04 -22.72 19.53
N ALA A 145 14.21 -22.51 20.12
CA ALA A 145 15.43 -23.17 19.67
C ALA A 145 15.34 -24.70 19.82
N ASP A 146 15.96 -25.42 18.90
CA ASP A 146 15.91 -26.88 18.74
C ASP A 146 14.52 -27.45 18.35
N ASP A 147 13.63 -26.61 17.84
CA ASP A 147 12.31 -27.02 17.33
C ASP A 147 11.98 -26.41 15.96
N PHE A 148 10.87 -26.84 15.36
CA PHE A 148 10.34 -26.25 14.14
C PHE A 148 9.46 -25.04 14.44
N ALA A 149 9.89 -23.88 13.96
CA ALA A 149 9.04 -22.71 13.84
C ALA A 149 8.06 -22.87 12.68
N MET A 150 6.85 -22.35 12.86
CA MET A 150 5.80 -22.33 11.84
C MET A 150 5.54 -20.89 11.39
N PHE A 151 5.65 -20.63 10.10
CA PHE A 151 5.43 -19.31 9.49
C PHE A 151 4.21 -19.36 8.58
N THR A 152 3.25 -18.48 8.84
CA THR A 152 2.01 -18.40 8.06
C THR A 152 1.92 -17.03 7.42
N VAL A 153 1.79 -17.01 6.10
CA VAL A 153 1.45 -15.80 5.36
C VAL A 153 -0.04 -15.82 4.99
N THR A 154 -0.71 -14.69 5.08
CA THR A 154 -2.11 -14.50 4.68
C THR A 154 -2.24 -13.33 3.70
N GLY A 155 -3.37 -13.22 2.99
CA GLY A 155 -3.55 -12.17 1.99
C GLY A 155 -2.79 -12.39 0.69
N CYS A 156 -2.35 -13.62 0.41
CA CYS A 156 -1.81 -14.00 -0.90
C CYS A 156 -2.94 -14.24 -1.91
N VAL A 157 -2.60 -14.31 -3.20
CA VAL A 157 -3.50 -14.84 -4.22
C VAL A 157 -3.75 -16.32 -3.93
N ALA A 158 -5.02 -16.75 -4.00
CA ALA A 158 -5.40 -18.15 -3.76
C ALA A 158 -4.77 -19.11 -4.78
N ASN A 159 -4.30 -20.27 -4.33
CA ASN A 159 -3.59 -21.28 -5.15
C ASN A 159 -2.30 -20.77 -5.81
N SER A 160 -1.71 -19.69 -5.31
CA SER A 160 -0.47 -19.11 -5.81
C SER A 160 0.75 -19.83 -5.22
N PRO A 161 1.84 -20.01 -6.00
CA PRO A 161 3.12 -20.40 -5.42
C PRO A 161 3.67 -19.28 -4.52
N ILE A 162 4.13 -19.64 -3.33
CA ILE A 162 4.67 -18.75 -2.31
C ILE A 162 6.09 -19.20 -1.93
N ALA A 163 7.08 -18.32 -2.06
CA ALA A 163 8.42 -18.53 -1.54
C ALA A 163 8.57 -17.92 -0.15
N PHE A 164 9.24 -18.62 0.76
CA PHE A 164 9.65 -18.10 2.06
C PHE A 164 11.17 -18.08 2.15
N ALA A 165 11.71 -17.04 2.78
CA ALA A 165 13.13 -16.91 3.06
C ALA A 165 13.34 -16.36 4.48
N ALA A 166 14.41 -16.79 5.13
CA ALA A 166 14.77 -16.35 6.47
C ALA A 166 16.24 -15.93 6.57
N SER A 167 16.55 -15.13 7.58
CA SER A 167 17.90 -14.80 8.01
C SER A 167 17.98 -14.75 9.53
N PHE A 168 19.16 -15.08 10.07
CA PHE A 168 19.49 -14.91 11.49
C PHE A 168 20.49 -13.76 11.72
N GLN A 169 20.92 -13.06 10.67
CA GLN A 169 21.89 -11.96 10.78
C GLN A 169 21.22 -10.60 10.98
N GLY A 170 20.13 -10.34 10.26
CA GLY A 170 19.49 -9.04 10.29
C GLY A 170 18.50 -8.79 9.15
N SER A 171 17.94 -7.58 9.18
CA SER A 171 17.11 -7.01 8.13
C SER A 171 17.88 -5.93 7.38
N ALA A 172 18.58 -6.31 6.31
CA ALA A 172 19.23 -5.38 5.41
C ALA A 172 18.53 -5.39 4.04
N PRO A 173 18.34 -4.24 3.37
CA PRO A 173 17.76 -4.22 2.04
C PRO A 173 18.70 -4.92 1.04
N LEU A 174 18.20 -5.97 0.43
CA LEU A 174 18.89 -6.74 -0.61
C LEU A 174 18.06 -6.67 -1.90
N LEU A 175 18.65 -6.08 -2.94
CA LEU A 175 18.02 -6.08 -4.26
C LEU A 175 18.07 -7.48 -4.87
N THR A 176 16.90 -8.00 -5.25
CA THR A 176 16.75 -9.30 -5.91
C THR A 176 15.91 -9.17 -7.17
N ARG A 177 15.71 -10.28 -7.89
CA ARG A 177 14.76 -10.33 -9.01
C ARG A 177 13.29 -10.19 -8.58
N TYR A 178 13.00 -10.26 -7.28
CA TYR A 178 11.66 -10.18 -6.69
C TYR A 178 11.43 -8.83 -5.97
N GLY A 179 12.27 -7.84 -6.25
CA GLY A 179 12.29 -6.56 -5.54
C GLY A 179 13.29 -6.53 -4.38
N ILE A 180 13.12 -5.55 -3.51
CA ILE A 180 13.99 -5.31 -2.35
C ILE A 180 13.50 -6.17 -1.19
N VAL A 181 14.21 -7.27 -0.94
CA VAL A 181 13.98 -8.14 0.21
C VAL A 181 14.64 -7.53 1.43
N GLN A 182 14.02 -7.60 2.61
CA GLN A 182 14.56 -7.04 3.85
C GLN A 182 15.27 -8.11 4.70
N LEU A 183 16.21 -8.84 4.09
CA LEU A 183 16.97 -9.93 4.73
C LEU A 183 18.46 -9.76 4.47
N GLU A 184 19.26 -9.92 5.54
CA GLU A 184 20.72 -9.93 5.45
C GLU A 184 21.27 -11.33 5.15
N MET A 185 22.38 -11.42 4.41
CA MET A 185 23.02 -12.69 4.10
C MET A 185 23.72 -13.30 5.34
N PRO A 186 23.77 -14.64 5.50
CA PRO A 186 23.24 -15.65 4.59
C PRO A 186 21.72 -15.83 4.70
N ILE A 187 21.07 -15.99 3.53
CA ILE A 187 19.63 -16.23 3.44
C ILE A 187 19.36 -17.74 3.33
N ILE A 188 18.48 -18.23 4.20
CA ILE A 188 17.96 -19.59 4.19
C ILE A 188 16.68 -19.59 3.37
N ARG A 189 16.63 -20.39 2.31
CA ARG A 189 15.41 -20.56 1.49
C ARG A 189 14.65 -21.79 1.97
N MET A 190 13.36 -21.61 2.24
CA MET A 190 12.44 -22.71 2.51
C MET A 190 11.84 -23.24 1.21
N PRO A 191 11.25 -24.44 1.19
CA PRO A 191 10.53 -24.95 0.03
C PRO A 191 9.42 -23.99 -0.40
N THR A 192 9.23 -23.79 -1.71
CA THR A 192 8.05 -23.08 -2.21
C THR A 192 6.81 -23.95 -1.98
N ILE A 193 5.76 -23.35 -1.44
CA ILE A 193 4.47 -24.01 -1.19
C ILE A 193 3.35 -23.24 -1.90
N THR A 194 2.22 -23.88 -2.12
CA THR A 194 1.05 -23.22 -2.71
C THR A 194 0.13 -22.70 -1.61
N SER A 195 -0.37 -21.47 -1.75
CA SER A 195 -1.42 -20.95 -0.87
C SER A 195 -2.73 -21.70 -1.05
N ASP A 196 -3.55 -21.75 -0.01
CA ASP A 196 -4.87 -22.37 -0.06
C ASP A 196 -5.89 -21.51 -0.82
N GLY A 197 -7.15 -21.97 -0.84
CA GLY A 197 -8.26 -21.26 -1.49
C GLY A 197 -8.61 -19.91 -0.85
N PHE A 198 -8.09 -19.62 0.34
CA PHE A 198 -8.28 -18.37 1.08
C PHE A 198 -7.04 -17.47 1.04
N GLY A 199 -5.99 -17.84 0.29
CA GLY A 199 -4.79 -17.03 0.19
C GLY A 199 -3.86 -17.14 1.40
N ALA A 200 -3.93 -18.25 2.15
CA ALA A 200 -3.02 -18.53 3.25
C ALA A 200 -2.01 -19.63 2.87
N ALA A 201 -0.76 -19.50 3.32
CA ALA A 201 0.25 -20.54 3.15
C ALA A 201 1.09 -20.66 4.42
N THR A 202 1.35 -21.89 4.87
CA THR A 202 2.14 -22.16 6.07
C THR A 202 3.35 -23.03 5.76
N ASN A 203 4.53 -22.55 6.15
CA ASN A 203 5.81 -23.24 6.00
C ASN A 203 6.49 -23.42 7.36
N SER A 204 7.55 -24.24 7.41
CA SER A 204 8.30 -24.46 8.64
C SER A 204 9.82 -24.38 8.44
N LEU A 205 10.50 -23.99 9.50
CA LEU A 205 11.96 -23.91 9.56
C LEU A 205 12.43 -24.48 10.89
N TRP A 206 13.38 -25.41 10.84
CA TRP A 206 14.07 -25.86 12.04
C TRP A 206 14.99 -24.73 12.56
N LEU A 207 14.83 -24.40 13.83
CA LEU A 207 15.65 -23.42 14.52
C LEU A 207 16.74 -24.16 15.33
N PRO A 208 18.03 -24.04 15.00
CA PRO A 208 19.10 -24.67 15.78
C PRO A 208 19.12 -24.26 17.26
N LEU A 209 19.48 -25.20 18.15
CA LEU A 209 19.64 -24.98 19.59
C LEU A 209 20.49 -23.74 19.95
N GLY A 210 21.50 -23.43 19.14
CA GLY A 210 22.41 -22.31 19.39
C GLY A 210 21.83 -20.90 19.14
N LEU A 211 20.55 -20.79 18.79
CA LEU A 211 19.90 -19.52 18.46
C LEU A 211 19.04 -18.92 19.57
N THR A 212 18.95 -19.54 20.75
CA THR A 212 18.22 -18.96 21.89
C THR A 212 18.68 -17.52 22.18
N GLY A 213 17.73 -16.60 22.32
CA GLY A 213 17.97 -15.18 22.54
C GLY A 213 18.38 -14.39 21.29
N SER A 214 18.50 -15.06 20.14
CA SER A 214 18.70 -14.41 18.84
C SER A 214 17.37 -14.07 18.17
N LYS A 215 17.41 -13.32 17.07
CA LYS A 215 16.24 -13.02 16.25
C LYS A 215 16.24 -13.85 14.96
N VAL A 216 15.04 -14.18 14.49
CA VAL A 216 14.80 -14.65 13.13
C VAL A 216 14.07 -13.57 12.35
N TYR A 217 14.52 -13.33 11.12
CA TYR A 217 13.94 -12.42 10.15
C TYR A 217 13.36 -13.26 9.03
N VAL A 218 12.09 -13.11 8.70
CA VAL A 218 11.43 -13.91 7.66
C VAL A 218 10.62 -13.03 6.74
N GLN A 219 10.67 -13.33 5.44
CA GLN A 219 9.83 -12.69 4.44
C GLN A 219 9.32 -13.74 3.44
N ALA A 220 8.10 -13.55 2.98
CA ALA A 220 7.46 -14.34 1.95
C ALA A 220 7.28 -13.53 0.66
N TYR A 221 7.15 -14.22 -0.46
CA TYR A 221 6.89 -13.64 -1.78
C TYR A 221 5.81 -14.45 -2.47
N ASP A 222 4.74 -13.77 -2.89
CA ASP A 222 3.67 -14.33 -3.69
C ASP A 222 4.00 -14.14 -5.17
N PHE A 223 4.19 -15.24 -5.89
CA PHE A 223 4.59 -15.19 -7.30
C PHE A 223 3.49 -14.73 -8.25
N THR A 224 2.22 -14.81 -7.87
CA THR A 224 1.11 -14.41 -8.76
C THR A 224 0.83 -12.92 -8.64
N SER A 225 0.85 -12.36 -7.43
CA SER A 225 0.71 -10.91 -7.23
C SER A 225 2.04 -10.15 -7.39
N GLU A 226 3.17 -10.86 -7.39
CA GLU A 226 4.52 -10.30 -7.39
C GLU A 226 4.79 -9.39 -6.17
N LEU A 227 4.14 -9.68 -5.04
CA LEU A 227 4.26 -8.92 -3.80
C LEU A 227 5.10 -9.65 -2.74
N LEU A 228 5.93 -8.87 -2.06
CA LEU A 228 6.59 -9.28 -0.82
C LEU A 228 5.64 -9.11 0.36
N SER A 229 5.74 -10.01 1.33
CA SER A 229 5.03 -9.91 2.60
C SER A 229 5.61 -8.81 3.48
N THR A 230 4.91 -8.52 4.58
CA THR A 230 5.50 -7.87 5.75
C THR A 230 6.75 -8.65 6.22
N LEU A 231 7.74 -7.94 6.75
CA LEU A 231 8.90 -8.57 7.38
C LEU A 231 8.53 -9.04 8.78
N LEU A 232 8.64 -10.33 9.04
CA LEU A 232 8.56 -10.88 10.38
C LEU A 232 9.91 -10.73 11.08
N VAL A 233 9.90 -10.20 12.30
CA VAL A 233 11.04 -10.21 13.22
C VAL A 233 10.60 -10.88 14.50
N GLY A 234 11.15 -12.06 14.79
CA GLY A 234 10.76 -12.85 15.96
C GLY A 234 11.94 -13.17 16.87
N ASP A 235 11.75 -13.05 18.18
CA ASP A 235 12.71 -13.51 19.18
C ASP A 235 12.62 -15.04 19.32
N ILE A 236 13.78 -15.71 19.27
CA ILE A 236 13.88 -17.16 19.47
C ILE A 236 14.05 -17.44 20.96
N LEU A 237 13.11 -18.18 21.52
CA LEU A 237 13.06 -18.60 22.93
C LEU A 237 13.97 -19.81 23.21
#